data_AF-A0A8J4Q9R4-F1
#
_entry.id   AF-A0A8J4Q9R4-F1
#
_cell.length_a   1.000
_cell.length_b   1.000
_cell.length_c   1.000
_cell.angle_alpha   90.00
_cell.angle_beta   90.00
_cell.angle_gamma   90.00
#
_symmetry.space_group_name_H-M   'P 1'
#
loop_
_entity.id
_entity.type
_entity.pdbx_description
1 polymer ?
#
loop_
_entity_poly.entity_id
_entity_poly.type
_entity_poly.pdbx_seq_one_letter_code
_entity_poly.pdbx_strand_id
1 'polypeptide(L)'
;MNPKKKESLFLGSLFLAVQCLCMVKGDVHFYDFVLTEENFTRLCSTETMLAVNGSIPGPVIRVHKGDMMYVNVHNQGYYGVTIHWHGVKQPRNPWSDGTNYITQCPIEPGSNFTYEVIFSTEEGTLWWHAHSDWTRVSVHGAIVILPAIGTTYPFPKPDDEEIIILDLLMIVIIDGWLVALDGCGGGGL
;
A
#
# COMPACT_ATOMS: atom_id res chain seq x y z
N MET A 1 9.72 42.76 36.78
CA MET A 1 9.24 41.71 35.86
C MET A 1 8.47 40.67 36.66
N ASN A 2 7.19 40.43 36.36
CA ASN A 2 6.26 39.64 37.20
C ASN A 2 6.63 38.12 37.18
N PRO A 3 6.86 37.47 38.34
CA PRO A 3 7.29 36.05 38.39
C PRO A 3 6.32 35.10 37.68
N LYS A 4 5.00 35.35 37.73
CA LYS A 4 3.99 34.54 37.04
C LYS A 4 4.11 34.59 35.50
N LYS A 5 4.64 35.69 34.94
CA LYS A 5 4.90 35.79 33.49
C LYS A 5 6.09 34.95 33.05
N LYS A 6 7.07 34.72 33.92
CA LYS A 6 8.25 33.90 33.61
C LYS A 6 7.90 32.41 33.56
N GLU A 7 7.09 31.94 34.50
CA GLU A 7 6.61 30.55 34.53
C GLU A 7 5.71 30.22 33.33
N SER A 8 4.82 31.14 32.96
CA SER A 8 3.96 31.00 31.77
C SER A 8 4.76 30.99 30.46
N LEU A 9 5.82 31.81 30.34
CA LEU A 9 6.72 31.77 29.18
C LEU A 9 7.51 30.45 29.11
N PHE A 10 7.95 29.93 30.27
CA PHE A 10 8.72 28.69 30.34
C PHE A 10 7.87 27.46 29.99
N LEU A 11 6.63 27.39 30.50
CA LEU A 11 5.67 26.34 30.14
C LEU A 11 5.29 26.38 28.66
N GLY A 12 5.07 27.59 28.12
CA GLY A 12 4.77 27.77 26.69
C GLY A 12 5.93 27.34 25.80
N SER A 13 7.17 27.67 26.17
CA SER A 13 8.38 27.26 25.44
C SER A 13 8.61 25.75 25.49
N LEU A 14 8.29 25.10 26.61
CA LEU A 14 8.41 23.65 26.75
C LEU A 14 7.37 22.91 25.90
N PHE A 15 6.13 23.43 25.84
CA PHE A 15 5.06 22.85 25.01
C PHE A 15 5.38 22.94 23.51
N LEU A 16 5.94 24.08 23.06
CA LEU A 16 6.38 24.28 21.68
C LEU A 16 7.57 23.38 21.31
N ALA A 17 8.51 23.18 22.24
CA ALA A 17 9.66 22.29 22.04
C ALA A 17 9.25 20.82 21.94
N VAL A 18 8.25 20.38 22.71
CA VAL A 18 7.70 19.01 22.64
C VAL A 18 6.97 18.78 21.31
N GLN A 19 6.23 19.76 20.79
CA GLN A 19 5.61 19.66 19.45
C GLN A 19 6.63 19.52 18.32
N CYS A 20 7.82 20.10 18.48
CA CYS A 20 8.90 19.98 17.49
C CYS A 20 9.60 18.61 17.51
N LEU A 21 9.46 17.83 18.59
CA LEU A 21 10.01 16.48 18.74
C LEU A 21 9.10 15.38 18.18
N CYS A 22 7.88 15.72 17.76
CA CYS A 22 6.89 14.80 17.21
C CYS A 22 6.91 14.73 15.66
N MET A 23 8.07 14.92 15.02
CA MET A 23 8.18 14.68 13.58
C MET A 23 8.32 13.18 13.34
N VAL A 24 7.21 12.51 13.01
CA VAL A 24 7.28 11.19 12.37
C VAL A 24 8.02 11.38 11.06
N LYS A 25 9.16 10.72 10.92
CA LYS A 25 10.04 10.80 9.77
C LYS A 25 9.65 9.67 8.80
N GLY A 26 8.68 9.94 7.93
CA GLY A 26 8.27 9.05 6.85
C GLY A 26 8.25 9.82 5.54
N ASP A 27 8.71 9.20 4.45
CA ASP A 27 8.65 9.79 3.13
C ASP A 27 7.25 9.63 2.53
N VAL A 28 6.89 10.54 1.62
CA VAL A 28 5.61 10.52 0.92
C VAL A 28 5.84 10.16 -0.54
N HIS A 29 5.23 9.06 -0.98
CA HIS A 29 5.33 8.56 -2.35
C HIS A 29 4.06 8.87 -3.14
N PHE A 30 4.19 9.03 -4.46
CA PHE A 30 3.06 9.29 -5.35
C PHE A 30 3.08 8.31 -6.51
N TYR A 31 1.95 7.66 -6.76
CA TYR A 31 1.78 6.70 -7.85
C TYR A 31 0.52 7.01 -8.64
N ASP A 32 0.58 6.80 -9.95
CA ASP A 32 -0.59 6.77 -10.83
C ASP A 32 -0.85 5.34 -11.27
N PHE A 33 -2.05 4.86 -10.98
CA PHE A 33 -2.56 3.56 -11.41
C PHE A 33 -3.59 3.81 -12.50
N VAL A 34 -3.22 3.56 -13.74
CA VAL A 34 -4.11 3.69 -14.89
C VAL A 34 -4.64 2.30 -15.23
N LEU A 35 -5.94 2.09 -15.03
CA LEU A 35 -6.59 0.81 -15.32
C LEU A 35 -7.07 0.82 -16.77
N THR A 36 -6.50 -0.05 -17.60
CA THR A 36 -6.85 -0.21 -19.01
C THR A 36 -7.17 -1.66 -19.34
N GLU A 37 -7.99 -1.84 -20.38
CA GLU A 37 -8.25 -3.14 -20.99
C GLU A 37 -7.07 -3.53 -21.88
N GLU A 38 -6.45 -4.67 -21.59
CA GLU A 38 -5.28 -5.15 -22.31
C GLU A 38 -5.48 -6.62 -22.71
N ASN A 39 -4.93 -6.99 -23.86
CA ASN A 39 -4.99 -8.37 -24.34
C ASN A 39 -3.81 -9.18 -23.80
N PHE A 40 -4.10 -10.23 -23.04
CA PHE A 40 -3.08 -11.14 -22.52
C PHE A 40 -3.27 -12.53 -23.12
N THR A 41 -2.19 -13.11 -23.62
CA THR A 41 -2.17 -14.49 -24.12
C THR A 41 -1.57 -15.43 -23.07
N ARG A 42 -2.37 -16.36 -22.54
CA ARG A 42 -1.90 -17.42 -21.62
C ARG A 42 -2.44 -18.76 -22.10
N LEU A 43 -1.61 -19.80 -22.06
CA LEU A 43 -1.97 -21.15 -22.53
C LEU A 43 -2.59 -21.17 -23.95
N CYS A 44 -2.07 -20.31 -24.85
CA CYS A 44 -2.56 -20.13 -26.22
C CYS A 44 -4.00 -19.56 -26.37
N SER A 45 -4.65 -19.12 -25.28
CA SER A 45 -5.87 -18.30 -25.35
C SER A 45 -5.51 -16.84 -25.13
N THR A 46 -6.16 -15.93 -25.88
CA THR A 46 -6.02 -14.48 -25.68
C THR A 46 -7.32 -13.96 -25.10
N GLU A 47 -7.22 -13.35 -23.92
CA GLU A 47 -8.35 -12.75 -23.22
C GLU A 47 -8.05 -11.28 -22.97
N THR A 48 -9.09 -10.44 -23.04
CA THR A 48 -9.00 -9.04 -22.61
C THR A 48 -9.21 -8.98 -21.11
N MET A 49 -8.25 -8.43 -20.39
CA MET A 49 -8.29 -8.29 -18.94
C MET A 49 -7.98 -6.86 -18.53
N LEU A 50 -8.50 -6.44 -17.39
CA LEU A 50 -8.17 -5.15 -16.81
C LEU A 50 -6.78 -5.25 -16.16
N ALA A 51 -5.87 -4.35 -16.52
CA ALA A 51 -4.50 -4.29 -16.01
C ALA A 51 -4.19 -2.90 -15.46
N VAL A 52 -3.26 -2.83 -14.51
CA VAL A 52 -2.74 -1.56 -14.01
C VAL A 52 -1.47 -1.24 -14.78
N ASN A 53 -1.45 -0.09 -15.44
CA ASN A 53 -0.31 0.39 -16.24
C ASN A 53 0.17 -0.63 -17.28
N GLY A 54 -0.76 -1.39 -17.87
CA GLY A 54 -0.47 -2.33 -18.96
C GLY A 54 0.10 -3.68 -18.55
N SER A 55 0.22 -4.01 -17.26
CA SER A 55 0.85 -5.25 -16.81
C SER A 55 -0.02 -6.09 -15.87
N ILE A 56 0.13 -7.42 -16.00
CA ILE A 56 -0.34 -8.42 -15.05
C ILE A 56 0.85 -9.34 -14.71
N PRO A 57 1.30 -9.40 -13.45
CA PRO A 57 0.87 -8.57 -12.32
C PRO A 57 1.15 -7.07 -12.54
N GLY A 58 0.47 -6.22 -11.78
CA GLY A 58 0.67 -4.78 -11.78
C GLY A 58 2.00 -4.34 -11.16
N PRO A 59 2.26 -3.03 -11.11
CA PRO A 59 3.51 -2.49 -10.59
C PRO A 59 3.75 -2.85 -9.12
N VAL A 60 5.02 -3.12 -8.81
CA VAL A 60 5.48 -3.34 -7.43
C VAL A 60 5.66 -1.99 -6.74
N ILE A 61 5.06 -1.85 -5.56
CA ILE A 61 5.23 -0.70 -4.67
C ILE A 61 6.40 -1.00 -3.72
N ARG A 62 7.35 -0.06 -3.59
CA ARG A 62 8.45 -0.15 -2.62
C ARG A 62 8.44 1.08 -1.74
N VAL A 63 8.34 0.87 -0.42
CA VAL A 63 8.27 1.91 0.60
C VAL A 63 9.07 1.49 1.83
N HIS A 64 9.36 2.39 2.76
CA HIS A 64 9.90 2.05 4.07
C HIS A 64 8.79 2.06 5.12
N LYS A 65 8.98 1.30 6.20
CA LYS A 65 8.13 1.38 7.38
C LYS A 65 8.05 2.81 7.90
N GLY A 66 6.82 3.32 8.07
CA GLY A 66 6.54 4.69 8.49
C GLY A 66 6.19 5.63 7.33
N ASP A 67 6.39 5.21 6.09
CA ASP A 67 6.08 6.01 4.91
C ASP A 67 4.56 6.13 4.68
N MET A 68 4.20 7.09 3.84
CA MET A 68 2.86 7.26 3.29
C MET A 68 2.94 7.23 1.77
N MET A 69 1.89 6.75 1.10
CA MET A 69 1.75 6.96 -0.33
C MET A 69 0.36 7.46 -0.71
N TYR A 70 0.32 8.27 -1.76
CA TYR A 70 -0.88 8.63 -2.47
C TYR A 70 -0.91 7.87 -3.80
N VAL A 71 -1.98 7.11 -4.03
CA VAL A 71 -2.18 6.38 -5.29
C VAL A 71 -3.42 6.91 -5.98
N ASN A 72 -3.22 7.62 -7.08
CA ASN A 72 -4.32 8.09 -7.91
C ASN A 72 -4.70 7.01 -8.92
N VAL A 73 -5.87 6.42 -8.70
CA VAL A 73 -6.40 5.33 -9.51
C VAL A 73 -7.33 5.92 -10.56
N HIS A 74 -6.92 5.88 -11.82
CA HIS A 74 -7.71 6.31 -12.98
C HIS A 74 -8.37 5.09 -13.61
N ASN A 75 -9.69 4.99 -13.53
CA ASN A 75 -10.41 3.90 -14.14
C ASN A 75 -10.73 4.24 -15.60
N GLN A 76 -9.92 3.73 -16.55
CA GLN A 76 -10.18 3.84 -17.99
C GLN A 76 -10.76 2.54 -18.57
N GLY A 77 -11.17 1.60 -17.71
CA GLY A 77 -11.82 0.35 -18.10
C GLY A 77 -13.34 0.48 -18.24
N TYR A 78 -14.01 -0.66 -18.37
CA TYR A 78 -15.43 -0.76 -18.72
C TYR A 78 -16.39 -0.96 -17.54
N TYR A 79 -15.89 -1.12 -16.31
CA TYR A 79 -16.71 -1.33 -15.11
C TYR A 79 -16.07 -0.72 -13.86
N GLY A 80 -16.88 -0.52 -12.81
CA GLY A 80 -16.45 0.10 -11.56
C GLY A 80 -15.47 -0.78 -10.76
N VAL A 81 -14.40 -0.19 -10.24
CA VAL A 81 -13.34 -0.91 -9.51
C VAL A 81 -12.95 -0.17 -8.23
N THR A 82 -12.53 -0.91 -7.21
CA THR A 82 -11.87 -0.41 -6.00
C THR A 82 -10.56 -1.14 -5.78
N ILE A 83 -9.57 -0.50 -5.15
CA ILE A 83 -8.26 -1.08 -4.83
C ILE A 83 -8.10 -1.18 -3.31
N HIS A 84 -7.78 -2.37 -2.82
CA HIS A 84 -7.47 -2.66 -1.43
C HIS A 84 -5.98 -2.92 -1.21
N TRP A 85 -5.48 -2.44 -0.07
CA TRP A 85 -4.07 -2.51 0.34
C TRP A 85 -3.92 -3.61 1.40
N HIS A 86 -3.90 -4.86 0.94
CA HIS A 86 -3.96 -6.03 1.81
C HIS A 86 -2.85 -6.02 2.87
N GLY A 87 -3.25 -6.20 4.12
CA GLY A 87 -2.36 -6.20 5.29
C GLY A 87 -1.94 -4.81 5.79
N VAL A 88 -2.26 -3.72 5.08
CA VAL A 88 -2.03 -2.36 5.58
C VAL A 88 -3.15 -1.98 6.55
N LYS A 89 -2.81 -1.61 7.78
CA LYS A 89 -3.79 -1.37 8.85
C LYS A 89 -4.70 -0.16 8.65
N GLN A 90 -4.28 0.83 7.85
CA GLN A 90 -4.99 2.08 7.63
C GLN A 90 -5.52 2.75 8.92
N PRO A 91 -4.64 3.08 9.88
CA PRO A 91 -5.06 3.56 11.20
C PRO A 91 -5.86 4.85 11.13
N ARG A 92 -7.15 4.77 11.51
CA ARG A 92 -8.13 5.88 11.44
C ARG A 92 -8.42 6.36 10.01
N ASN A 93 -8.08 5.58 8.99
CA ASN A 93 -8.27 5.93 7.58
C ASN A 93 -9.06 4.85 6.80
N PRO A 94 -10.29 4.49 7.25
CA PRO A 94 -11.07 3.47 6.55
C PRO A 94 -11.45 3.88 5.11
N TRP A 95 -11.47 5.17 4.81
CA TRP A 95 -11.89 5.72 3.51
C TRP A 95 -10.97 5.31 2.35
N SER A 96 -9.71 4.97 2.64
CA SER A 96 -8.74 4.48 1.66
C SER A 96 -8.47 2.98 1.78
N ASP A 97 -9.34 2.24 2.47
CA ASP A 97 -9.21 0.78 2.58
C ASP A 97 -9.60 0.07 1.29
N GLY A 98 -10.60 0.55 0.54
CA GLY A 98 -10.93 0.01 -0.77
C GLY A 98 -11.94 -1.13 -0.84
N THR A 99 -12.46 -1.62 0.30
CA THR A 99 -13.49 -2.66 0.30
C THR A 99 -14.81 -2.15 -0.30
N ASN A 100 -15.17 -2.65 -1.49
CA ASN A 100 -16.34 -2.20 -2.25
C ASN A 100 -17.65 -2.36 -1.45
N TYR A 101 -18.49 -1.32 -1.43
CA TYR A 101 -19.73 -1.19 -0.66
C TYR A 101 -19.62 -1.32 0.86
N ILE A 102 -18.40 -1.41 1.41
CA ILE A 102 -18.15 -1.37 2.85
C ILE A 102 -17.54 -0.02 3.23
N THR A 103 -16.43 0.36 2.59
CA THR A 103 -15.73 1.62 2.88
C THR A 103 -15.91 2.67 1.79
N GLN A 104 -16.24 2.25 0.57
CA GLN A 104 -16.51 3.17 -0.56
C GLN A 104 -17.41 2.56 -1.63
N CYS A 105 -17.99 3.42 -2.45
CA CYS A 105 -18.54 3.04 -3.76
C CYS A 105 -17.41 2.78 -4.77
N PRO A 106 -17.66 2.02 -5.85
CA PRO A 106 -16.66 1.77 -6.87
C PRO A 106 -16.25 3.05 -7.61
N ILE A 107 -15.01 3.09 -8.09
CA ILE A 107 -14.51 4.13 -8.99
C ILE A 107 -15.10 3.83 -10.36
N GLU A 108 -16.07 4.62 -10.80
CA GLU A 108 -16.78 4.41 -12.07
C GLU A 108 -15.85 4.58 -13.29
N PRO A 109 -16.16 3.94 -14.43
CA PRO A 109 -15.46 4.18 -15.69
C PRO A 109 -15.33 5.67 -16.04
N GLY A 110 -14.14 6.09 -16.45
CA GLY A 110 -13.81 7.46 -16.78
C GLY A 110 -13.59 8.39 -15.58
N SER A 111 -13.68 7.88 -14.35
CA SER A 111 -13.43 8.63 -13.11
C SER A 111 -12.13 8.21 -12.44
N ASN A 112 -11.74 8.95 -11.40
CA ASN A 112 -10.56 8.64 -10.60
C ASN A 112 -10.83 8.80 -9.10
N PHE A 113 -9.96 8.19 -8.30
CA PHE A 113 -9.95 8.34 -6.86
C PHE A 113 -8.52 8.22 -6.35
N THR A 114 -8.15 9.11 -5.42
CA THR A 114 -6.82 9.08 -4.80
C THR A 114 -6.90 8.42 -3.43
N TYR A 115 -6.22 7.29 -3.28
CA TYR A 115 -6.04 6.61 -2.00
C TYR A 115 -4.89 7.23 -1.21
N GLU A 116 -5.10 7.46 0.08
CA GLU A 116 -4.03 7.72 1.05
C GLU A 116 -3.72 6.41 1.78
N VAL A 117 -2.48 5.92 1.71
CA VAL A 117 -2.08 4.66 2.32
C VAL A 117 -0.98 4.90 3.33
N ILE A 118 -1.24 4.49 4.57
CA ILE A 118 -0.40 4.80 5.73
C ILE A 118 0.29 3.52 6.21
N PHE A 119 1.60 3.41 5.96
CA PHE A 119 2.41 2.27 6.41
C PHE A 119 2.92 2.53 7.83
N SER A 120 2.19 2.00 8.81
CA SER A 120 2.38 2.32 10.23
C SER A 120 3.44 1.44 10.89
N THR A 121 3.19 0.15 10.96
CA THR A 121 3.95 -0.82 11.75
C THR A 121 4.39 -2.02 10.91
N GLU A 122 3.82 -2.12 9.71
CA GLU A 122 4.10 -3.11 8.70
C GLU A 122 5.57 -3.03 8.26
N GLU A 123 6.18 -4.18 8.05
CA GLU A 123 7.55 -4.36 7.56
C GLU A 123 7.60 -5.75 6.93
N GLY A 124 8.17 -5.88 5.73
CA GLY A 124 8.17 -7.11 4.95
C GLY A 124 7.32 -7.01 3.69
N THR A 125 6.61 -8.10 3.35
CA THR A 125 5.88 -8.22 2.08
C THR A 125 4.38 -8.20 2.32
N LEU A 126 3.70 -7.31 1.61
CA LEU A 126 2.25 -7.20 1.49
C LEU A 126 1.88 -7.18 0.01
N TRP A 127 0.61 -6.92 -0.29
CA TRP A 127 0.14 -6.83 -1.67
C TRP A 127 -1.06 -5.91 -1.78
N TRP A 128 -1.33 -5.43 -2.99
CA TRP A 128 -2.55 -4.69 -3.30
C TRP A 128 -3.34 -5.47 -4.33
N HIS A 129 -4.67 -5.34 -4.30
CA HIS A 129 -5.53 -5.98 -5.27
C HIS A 129 -6.85 -5.25 -5.43
N ALA A 130 -7.54 -5.45 -6.56
CA ALA A 130 -8.90 -4.98 -6.67
C ALA A 130 -9.79 -5.66 -5.63
N HIS A 131 -10.71 -4.91 -5.01
CA HIS A 131 -11.67 -5.45 -4.04
C HIS A 131 -13.12 -5.28 -4.54
N SER A 132 -13.28 -5.41 -5.85
CA SER A 132 -14.56 -5.42 -6.56
C SER A 132 -14.70 -6.76 -7.30
N ASP A 133 -15.74 -7.52 -6.96
CA ASP A 133 -16.05 -8.83 -7.55
C ASP A 133 -14.81 -9.75 -7.69
N TRP A 134 -14.53 -10.20 -8.92
CA TRP A 134 -13.44 -11.13 -9.24
C TRP A 134 -12.24 -10.44 -9.90
N THR A 135 -12.24 -9.10 -9.95
CA THR A 135 -11.24 -8.29 -10.69
C THR A 135 -9.82 -8.46 -10.17
N ARG A 136 -9.65 -8.90 -8.92
CA ARG A 136 -8.35 -9.25 -8.34
C ARG A 136 -7.58 -10.31 -9.13
N VAL A 137 -8.25 -11.11 -9.97
CA VAL A 137 -7.58 -12.10 -10.85
C VAL A 137 -6.56 -11.44 -11.78
N SER A 138 -6.79 -10.20 -12.22
CA SER A 138 -5.89 -9.46 -13.11
C SER A 138 -5.34 -8.18 -12.48
N VAL A 139 -6.09 -7.55 -11.55
CA VAL A 139 -5.70 -6.31 -10.89
C VAL A 139 -5.13 -6.61 -9.51
N HIS A 140 -3.83 -6.86 -9.46
CA HIS A 140 -3.07 -7.09 -8.23
C HIS A 140 -1.58 -6.79 -8.42
N GLY A 141 -0.86 -6.55 -7.34
CA GLY A 141 0.59 -6.38 -7.36
C GLY A 141 1.19 -6.40 -5.95
N ALA A 142 2.52 -6.43 -5.89
CA ALA A 142 3.23 -6.54 -4.61
C ALA A 142 3.45 -5.18 -3.94
N ILE A 143 3.52 -5.21 -2.61
CA ILE A 143 4.01 -4.11 -1.78
C ILE A 143 5.19 -4.65 -0.97
N VAL A 144 6.37 -4.06 -1.14
CA VAL A 144 7.56 -4.35 -0.34
C VAL A 144 7.79 -3.18 0.60
N ILE A 145 7.79 -3.47 1.90
CA ILE A 145 7.96 -2.51 2.99
C ILE A 145 9.30 -2.78 3.65
N LEU A 146 10.28 -1.98 3.28
CA LEU A 146 11.64 -2.03 3.79
C LEU A 146 11.68 -1.60 5.27
N PRO A 147 12.72 -1.99 6.04
CA PRO A 147 12.93 -1.51 7.41
C PRO A 147 12.92 0.01 7.45
N ALA A 148 12.54 0.61 8.58
CA ALA A 148 12.56 2.06 8.72
C ALA A 148 13.95 2.64 8.41
N ILE A 149 14.00 3.86 7.86
CA ILE A 149 15.27 4.52 7.50
C ILE A 149 16.20 4.56 8.72
N GLY A 150 17.38 3.95 8.60
CA GLY A 150 18.38 3.84 9.67
C GLY A 150 18.28 2.57 10.52
N THR A 151 17.36 1.67 10.20
CA THR A 151 17.27 0.30 10.76
C THR A 151 17.63 -0.75 9.72
N THR A 152 17.86 -1.98 10.15
CA THR A 152 18.15 -3.13 9.27
C THR A 152 17.21 -4.28 9.58
N TYR A 153 17.10 -5.22 8.65
CA TYR A 153 16.44 -6.50 8.89
C TYR A 153 17.04 -7.20 10.13
N PRO A 154 16.27 -8.07 10.82
CA PRO A 154 16.77 -8.89 11.93
C PRO A 154 17.69 -10.04 11.48
N PHE A 155 18.00 -10.10 10.18
CA PHE A 155 18.92 -11.04 9.53
C PHE A 155 19.93 -10.25 8.68
N PRO A 156 21.08 -10.86 8.30
CA PRO A 156 22.04 -10.24 7.40
C PRO A 156 21.35 -9.69 6.14
N LYS A 157 21.77 -8.50 5.68
CA LYS A 157 21.23 -7.95 4.44
C LYS A 157 21.43 -8.97 3.32
N PRO A 158 20.36 -9.33 2.60
CA PRO A 158 20.48 -10.31 1.54
C PRO A 158 21.25 -9.77 0.34
N ASP A 159 21.78 -10.70 -0.44
CA ASP A 159 22.46 -10.39 -1.69
C ASP A 159 21.42 -9.98 -2.76
N ASP A 160 20.29 -10.69 -2.82
CA ASP A 160 19.16 -10.38 -3.71
C ASP A 160 17.77 -10.69 -3.09
N GLU A 161 16.75 -9.99 -3.60
CA GLU A 161 15.34 -10.16 -3.21
C GLU A 161 14.48 -10.41 -4.45
N GLU A 162 13.70 -11.50 -4.45
CA GLU A 162 12.83 -11.91 -5.56
C GLU A 162 11.36 -11.95 -5.14
N ILE A 163 10.48 -11.40 -5.99
CA ILE A 163 9.03 -11.35 -5.75
C ILE A 163 8.36 -12.45 -6.55
N ILE A 164 7.70 -13.37 -5.84
CA ILE A 164 6.94 -14.48 -6.42
C ILE A 164 5.46 -14.28 -6.15
N ILE A 165 4.71 -14.02 -7.23
CA ILE A 165 3.26 -13.92 -7.20
C ILE A 165 2.68 -15.26 -7.62
N LEU A 166 2.07 -15.98 -6.67
CA LEU A 166 1.22 -17.13 -6.96
C LEU A 166 -0.21 -16.61 -7.01
N ASP A 167 -1.07 -17.15 -7.88
CA ASP A 167 -2.35 -16.53 -8.31
C ASP A 167 -3.19 -15.82 -7.22
N LEU A 168 -3.12 -16.22 -5.94
CA LEU A 168 -3.76 -15.56 -4.78
C LEU A 168 -2.87 -15.46 -3.51
N LEU A 169 -1.57 -15.69 -3.62
CA LEU A 169 -0.61 -15.71 -2.51
C LEU A 169 0.68 -15.00 -2.94
N MET A 170 1.10 -14.00 -2.17
CA MET A 170 2.37 -13.32 -2.37
C MET A 170 3.47 -14.01 -1.56
N ILE A 171 4.59 -14.31 -2.21
CA ILE A 171 5.78 -14.88 -1.61
C ILE A 171 6.99 -14.03 -1.98
N VAL A 172 7.80 -13.64 -1.00
CA VAL A 172 9.15 -13.10 -1.27
C VAL A 172 10.19 -14.12 -0.87
N ILE A 173 11.07 -14.41 -1.83
CA ILE A 173 12.26 -15.24 -1.65
C ILE A 173 13.47 -14.33 -1.50
N ILE A 174 14.24 -14.56 -0.45
CA ILE A 174 15.47 -13.82 -0.15
C ILE A 174 16.61 -14.82 -0.09
N ASP A 175 17.64 -14.66 -0.92
CA ASP A 175 18.79 -15.57 -1.05
C ASP A 175 18.41 -17.07 -1.16
N GLY A 176 17.32 -17.35 -1.87
CA GLY A 176 16.80 -18.72 -2.03
C GLY A 176 15.98 -19.28 -0.86
N TRP A 177 15.76 -18.49 0.20
CA TRP A 177 14.91 -18.86 1.34
C TRP A 177 13.58 -18.11 1.33
N LEU A 178 12.50 -18.82 1.70
CA LEU A 178 11.18 -18.24 1.89
C LEU A 178 11.17 -17.34 3.14
N VAL A 179 10.98 -16.03 2.97
CA VAL A 179 11.03 -15.08 4.10
C VAL A 179 9.65 -14.51 4.48
N ALA A 180 8.69 -14.48 3.56
CA ALA A 180 7.33 -14.04 3.88
C ALA A 180 6.26 -14.85 3.13
N LEU A 181 5.22 -15.25 3.87
CA LEU A 181 3.96 -15.77 3.36
C LEU A 181 2.85 -14.84 3.83
N ASP A 182 2.18 -14.15 2.92
CA ASP A 182 0.92 -13.45 3.23
C ASP A 182 -0.22 -14.10 2.47
N GLY A 183 -0.82 -15.12 3.10
CA GLY A 183 -1.97 -15.83 2.57
C GLY A 183 -3.27 -15.22 3.05
N CYS A 184 -4.29 -15.23 2.19
CA CYS A 184 -5.65 -14.82 2.52
C CYS A 184 -6.16 -15.60 3.74
N GLY A 185 -6.01 -15.02 4.94
CA GLY A 185 -6.60 -15.54 6.16
C GLY A 185 -8.12 -15.43 6.04
N GLY A 186 -8.80 -16.56 5.88
CA GLY A 186 -10.25 -16.63 5.95
C GLY A 186 -10.72 -16.17 7.34
N GLY A 187 -11.07 -14.90 7.46
CA GLY A 187 -11.89 -14.39 8.55
C GLY A 187 -13.29 -14.97 8.39
N GLY A 188 -13.57 -16.05 9.09
CA GLY A 188 -14.93 -16.56 9.25
C GLY A 188 -15.83 -15.51 9.90
N LEU A 189 -17.08 -15.50 9.45
CA LEU A 189 -18.21 -14.85 10.13
C LEU A 189 -18.31 -15.26 11.60
#